data_AF-A0A7Y2FPV7-F1
#
_entry.id   AF-A0A7Y2FPV7-F1
#
_cell.length_a   1.000
_cell.length_b   1.000
_cell.length_c   1.000
_cell.angle_alpha   90.00
_cell.angle_beta   90.00
_cell.angle_gamma   90.00
#
_symmetry.space_group_name_H-M   'P 1'
#
loop_
_entity.id
_entity.type
_entity.pdbx_description
1 polymer ?
#
loop_
_entity_poly.entity_id
_entity_poly.type
_entity_poly.pdbx_seq_one_letter_code
_entity_poly.pdbx_strand_id
1 'polypeptide(L)'
;MGRNLLIFAAHDRIHGGAYLPWADIVQVGPPRLHAKFAILQFRNETTGKIISRAIVTSANLTKGGLTRNREIVVWEDANSESGAPSLASTLLQELRFLRKETKLSTRDDVITVLGRNLPKSGSKGLVHSTIDQRTPLLPSLDSIGAADDIVIVTPAFAGESSSGPVEALRPLISANTKVLIYADAPSLEDTSRSVSYSIPFSSGVLEGFRGVANDIDLLGVPRFVTQEQRGNLIERRLHAKMIAVVHGTAVRAFVGSANLTSPALNGDNRELIVEVQTSRDTLDKFLKGLDARRHSGSVSVPRTTTPSSNVEPLPELQARFEIDYEQRASSSKWHGTLFLEWDKHRPPSRVEYPPQQCELLAEQRFVLFESQSHLTVYFGDKKG
;
A
#
# COMPACT_ATOMS: atom_id res chain seq x y z
N MET A 1 -29.04 10.81 10.35
CA MET A 1 -27.67 11.33 10.53
C MET A 1 -26.72 10.43 9.76
N GLY A 2 -25.99 11.00 8.81
CA GLY A 2 -25.17 10.27 7.83
C GLY A 2 -23.93 9.60 8.44
N ARG A 3 -23.46 8.55 7.79
CA ARG A 3 -22.15 7.93 8.07
C ARG A 3 -21.08 8.89 7.60
N ASN A 4 -20.11 9.22 8.44
CA ASN A 4 -18.94 10.02 8.04
C ASN A 4 -17.78 9.06 7.83
N LEU A 5 -17.26 8.99 6.61
CA LEU A 5 -16.06 8.20 6.30
C LEU A 5 -15.02 9.13 5.71
N LEU A 6 -13.85 9.14 6.33
CA LEU A 6 -12.69 9.86 5.86
C LEU A 6 -11.64 8.85 5.38
N ILE A 7 -11.23 8.98 4.12
CA ILE A 7 -10.22 8.12 3.47
C ILE A 7 -8.98 8.94 3.13
N PHE A 8 -7.82 8.36 3.43
CA PHE A 8 -6.52 8.89 3.05
C PHE A 8 -5.89 8.01 1.98
N ALA A 9 -5.51 8.62 0.87
CA ALA A 9 -4.73 7.94 -0.15
C ALA A 9 -3.74 8.90 -0.83
N ALA A 10 -2.69 8.31 -1.38
CA ALA A 10 -1.68 9.01 -2.16
C ALA A 10 -2.33 9.74 -3.34
N HIS A 11 -1.90 10.97 -3.63
CA HIS A 11 -2.42 11.76 -4.75
C HIS A 11 -2.30 11.04 -6.10
N ASP A 12 -1.26 10.21 -6.32
CA ASP A 12 -1.07 9.39 -7.52
C ASP A 12 -1.95 8.13 -7.60
N ARG A 13 -2.75 7.85 -6.55
CA ARG A 13 -3.57 6.63 -6.43
C ARG A 13 -5.07 6.90 -6.32
N ILE A 14 -5.49 8.16 -6.30
CA ILE A 14 -6.89 8.58 -6.30
C ILE A 14 -7.24 9.08 -7.70
N HIS A 15 -7.87 8.22 -8.50
CA HIS A 15 -8.50 8.60 -9.78
C HIS A 15 -10.02 8.62 -9.60
N GLY A 16 -10.77 9.26 -10.50
CA GLY A 16 -12.25 9.41 -10.41
C GLY A 16 -13.07 8.11 -10.33
N GLY A 17 -12.42 6.94 -10.41
CA GLY A 17 -12.99 5.61 -10.17
C GLY A 17 -12.66 5.00 -8.80
N ALA A 18 -11.98 5.72 -7.90
CA ALA A 18 -11.74 5.31 -6.51
C ALA A 18 -13.06 5.43 -5.74
N TYR A 19 -13.73 4.30 -5.62
CA TYR A 19 -15.16 4.20 -5.41
C TYR A 19 -15.52 4.23 -3.92
N LEU A 20 -15.90 5.39 -3.39
CA LEU A 20 -16.89 5.60 -2.30
C LEU A 20 -17.43 7.04 -2.40
N PRO A 21 -18.51 7.32 -3.18
CA PRO A 21 -19.00 8.68 -3.43
C PRO A 21 -19.54 9.41 -2.18
N TRP A 22 -19.70 8.66 -1.09
CA TRP A 22 -20.11 9.15 0.23
C TRP A 22 -18.94 9.29 1.21
N ALA A 23 -17.71 9.01 0.78
CA ALA A 23 -16.51 9.21 1.58
C ALA A 23 -15.86 10.56 1.24
N ASP A 24 -15.41 11.27 2.26
CA ASP A 24 -14.52 12.41 2.10
C ASP A 24 -13.10 11.86 1.85
N ILE A 25 -12.53 12.19 0.69
CA ILE A 25 -11.19 11.73 0.30
C ILE A 25 -10.21 12.89 0.43
N VAL A 26 -9.10 12.66 1.15
CA VAL A 26 -8.02 13.63 1.30
C VAL A 26 -6.84 13.24 0.41
N GLN A 27 -6.56 14.04 -0.62
CA GLN A 27 -5.43 13.84 -1.54
C GLN A 27 -4.19 14.56 -1.02
N VAL A 28 -3.14 13.82 -0.66
CA VAL A 28 -1.89 14.41 -0.15
C VAL A 28 -0.84 14.51 -1.24
N GLY A 29 -0.41 15.74 -1.53
CA GLY A 29 0.66 16.06 -2.48
C GLY A 29 2.06 15.65 -2.00
N PRO A 30 3.12 15.96 -2.76
CA PRO A 30 4.50 15.61 -2.39
C PRO A 30 4.94 16.18 -1.03
N PRO A 31 5.81 15.48 -0.28
CA PRO A 31 6.42 14.19 -0.60
C PRO A 31 5.42 13.02 -0.44
N ARG A 32 5.64 11.93 -1.19
CA ARG A 32 4.68 10.86 -1.42
C ARG A 32 4.12 10.27 -0.11
N LEU A 33 2.82 10.49 0.14
CA LEU A 33 2.09 9.78 1.20
C LEU A 33 1.80 8.34 0.76
N HIS A 34 2.40 7.35 1.41
CA HIS A 34 2.13 5.94 1.15
C HIS A 34 1.27 5.29 2.24
N ALA A 35 1.01 5.99 3.35
CA ALA A 35 0.06 5.57 4.39
C ALA A 35 -1.35 5.27 3.83
N LYS A 36 -1.98 4.21 4.31
CA LYS A 36 -3.36 3.83 3.96
C LYS A 36 -4.19 3.61 5.22
N PHE A 37 -5.03 4.57 5.53
CA PHE A 37 -5.88 4.51 6.71
C PHE A 37 -7.21 5.22 6.50
N ALA A 38 -8.17 4.91 7.35
CA ALA A 38 -9.49 5.52 7.33
C ALA A 38 -10.07 5.66 8.75
N ILE A 39 -10.95 6.65 8.92
CA ILE A 39 -11.78 6.81 10.11
C ILE A 39 -13.25 6.78 9.67
N LEU A 40 -14.01 5.82 10.21
CA LEU A 40 -15.43 5.66 9.95
C LEU A 40 -16.23 5.94 11.23
N GLN A 41 -17.20 6.84 11.18
CA GLN A 41 -18.17 7.04 12.25
C GLN A 41 -19.55 6.52 11.86
N PHE A 42 -20.13 5.70 12.74
CA PHE A 42 -21.45 5.12 12.56
C PHE A 42 -22.18 4.99 13.88
N ARG A 43 -23.51 4.99 13.82
CA ARG A 43 -24.35 4.67 14.97
C ARG A 43 -24.47 3.15 15.06
N ASN A 44 -24.11 2.58 16.20
CA ASN A 44 -24.35 1.18 16.49
C ASN A 44 -25.86 0.96 16.63
N GLU A 45 -26.42 0.06 15.84
CA GLU A 45 -27.87 -0.16 15.75
C GLU A 45 -28.46 -0.74 17.05
N THR A 46 -27.69 -1.55 17.77
CA THR A 46 -28.12 -2.21 19.00
C THR A 46 -28.11 -1.27 20.21
N THR A 47 -27.05 -0.46 20.34
CA THR A 47 -26.81 0.38 21.54
C THR A 47 -27.20 1.84 21.31
N GLY A 48 -27.46 2.24 20.06
CA GLY A 48 -27.70 3.62 19.68
C GLY A 48 -26.46 4.55 19.81
N LYS A 49 -25.32 4.04 20.30
CA LYS A 49 -24.10 4.84 20.53
C LYS A 49 -23.36 5.11 19.24
N ILE A 50 -22.63 6.23 19.19
CA ILE A 50 -21.72 6.55 18.08
C ILE A 50 -20.41 5.79 18.31
N ILE A 51 -19.99 5.03 17.29
CA ILE A 51 -18.73 4.30 17.24
C ILE A 51 -17.85 4.94 16.17
N SER A 52 -16.58 5.13 16.51
CA SER A 52 -15.51 5.52 15.61
C SER A 52 -14.62 4.31 15.36
N ARG A 53 -14.58 3.84 14.11
CA ARG A 53 -13.67 2.78 13.65
C ARG A 53 -12.45 3.41 12.98
N ALA A 54 -11.28 3.17 13.56
CA ALA A 54 -10.02 3.39 12.88
C ALA A 54 -9.66 2.16 12.04
N ILE A 55 -9.14 2.37 10.83
CA ILE A 55 -8.69 1.31 9.94
C ILE A 55 -7.30 1.67 9.45
N VAL A 56 -6.36 0.75 9.57
CA VAL A 56 -5.01 0.80 8.99
C VAL A 56 -4.82 -0.44 8.12
N THR A 57 -4.29 -0.26 6.91
CA THR A 57 -4.18 -1.37 5.95
C THR A 57 -2.89 -1.30 5.13
N SER A 58 -2.43 -2.46 4.66
CA SER A 58 -1.39 -2.55 3.64
C SER A 58 -1.90 -2.24 2.22
N ALA A 59 -3.22 -2.25 2.04
CA ALA A 59 -3.89 -2.06 0.77
C ALA A 59 -4.07 -0.59 0.41
N ASN A 60 -3.88 -0.26 -0.87
CA ASN A 60 -4.52 0.96 -1.37
C ASN A 60 -6.04 0.81 -1.21
N LEU A 61 -6.70 1.85 -0.68
CA LEU A 61 -8.16 1.90 -0.51
C LEU A 61 -8.87 2.14 -1.86
N THR A 62 -8.54 1.30 -2.85
CA THR A 62 -9.13 1.27 -4.17
C THR A 62 -9.74 -0.10 -4.42
N LYS A 63 -10.69 -0.20 -5.36
CA LYS A 63 -11.25 -1.50 -5.76
C LYS A 63 -10.15 -2.49 -6.13
N GLY A 64 -9.16 -2.06 -6.92
CA GLY A 64 -8.04 -2.90 -7.32
C GLY A 64 -7.18 -3.36 -6.14
N GLY A 65 -6.85 -2.47 -5.20
CA GLY A 65 -6.08 -2.82 -4.00
C GLY A 65 -6.81 -3.83 -3.11
N LEU A 66 -8.12 -3.67 -2.94
CA LEU A 66 -8.93 -4.55 -2.09
C LEU A 66 -9.32 -5.87 -2.76
N THR A 67 -9.44 -5.92 -4.09
CA THR A 67 -9.89 -7.13 -4.80
C THR A 67 -8.76 -7.97 -5.38
N ARG A 68 -7.62 -7.39 -5.76
CA ARG A 68 -6.53 -8.11 -6.46
C ARG A 68 -5.44 -8.62 -5.55
N ASN A 69 -5.41 -8.21 -4.29
CA ASN A 69 -4.33 -8.56 -3.37
C ASN A 69 -4.87 -9.26 -2.12
N ARG A 70 -4.00 -10.07 -1.50
CA ARG A 70 -4.10 -10.53 -0.13
C ARG A 70 -3.41 -9.48 0.74
N GLU A 71 -4.21 -8.72 1.46
CA GLU A 71 -3.78 -7.57 2.24
C GLU A 71 -4.07 -7.83 3.72
N ILE A 72 -3.43 -7.07 4.61
CA ILE A 72 -3.70 -7.10 6.04
C ILE A 72 -4.40 -5.82 6.45
N VAL A 73 -5.42 -5.95 7.31
CA VAL A 73 -6.21 -4.83 7.83
C VAL A 73 -6.25 -4.94 9.34
N VAL A 74 -5.90 -3.86 10.02
CA VAL A 74 -6.09 -3.67 11.46
C VAL A 74 -7.19 -2.65 11.64
N TRP A 75 -8.14 -2.93 12.53
CA TRP A 75 -9.14 -1.95 12.93
C TRP A 75 -9.35 -1.93 14.42
N GLU A 76 -9.76 -0.76 14.92
CA GLU A 76 -10.15 -0.55 16.31
C GLU A 76 -11.46 0.23 16.34
N ASP A 77 -12.43 -0.27 17.10
CA ASP A 77 -13.66 0.44 17.41
C ASP A 77 -13.53 1.15 18.76
N ALA A 78 -13.79 2.45 18.77
CA ALA A 78 -13.82 3.26 19.97
C ALA A 78 -15.13 4.05 20.05
N ASN A 79 -15.64 4.25 21.26
CA ASN A 79 -16.77 5.14 21.51
C ASN A 79 -16.30 6.36 22.32
N SER A 80 -17.02 7.48 22.23
CA SER A 80 -16.64 8.73 22.90
C SER A 80 -16.60 8.64 24.43
N GLU A 81 -17.28 7.65 25.01
CA GLU A 81 -17.35 7.41 26.45
C GLU A 81 -16.16 6.56 26.95
N SER A 82 -15.36 6.00 26.05
CA SER A 82 -14.17 5.24 26.39
C SER A 82 -13.13 6.15 27.07
N GLY A 83 -12.74 5.79 28.29
CA GLY A 83 -11.61 6.39 28.99
C GLY A 83 -10.25 5.87 28.53
N ALA A 84 -10.21 4.92 27.58
CA ALA A 84 -8.97 4.35 27.06
C ALA A 84 -8.48 5.10 25.81
N PRO A 85 -7.17 5.31 25.63
CA PRO A 85 -6.63 5.91 24.40
C PRO A 85 -7.10 5.15 23.16
N SER A 86 -7.24 5.83 22.02
CA SER A 86 -7.71 5.18 20.77
C SER A 86 -6.87 5.49 19.55
N LEU A 87 -6.80 4.51 18.64
CA LEU A 87 -6.18 4.63 17.33
C LEU A 87 -6.88 5.69 16.49
N ALA A 88 -8.21 5.82 16.60
CA ALA A 88 -8.97 6.84 15.89
C ALA A 88 -8.57 8.27 16.32
N SER A 89 -8.31 8.48 17.61
CA SER A 89 -7.73 9.73 18.12
C SER A 89 -6.33 9.99 17.55
N THR A 90 -5.47 8.95 17.47
CA THR A 90 -4.13 9.06 16.87
C THR A 90 -4.19 9.43 15.38
N LEU A 91 -4.98 8.72 14.58
CA LEU A 91 -5.14 8.98 13.15
C LEU A 91 -5.73 10.38 12.87
N LEU A 92 -6.60 10.90 13.75
CA LEU A 92 -7.11 12.26 13.59
C LEU A 92 -6.06 13.33 13.93
N GLN A 93 -5.20 13.09 14.91
CA GLN A 93 -4.08 13.99 15.21
C GLN A 93 -3.09 14.02 14.03
N GLU A 94 -2.78 12.85 13.50
CA GLU A 94 -1.95 12.67 12.31
C GLU A 94 -2.50 13.44 11.10
N LEU A 95 -3.80 13.34 10.85
CA LEU A 95 -4.47 14.15 9.83
C LEU A 95 -4.29 15.66 10.06
N ARG A 96 -4.49 16.13 11.29
CA ARG A 96 -4.37 17.56 11.59
C ARG A 96 -2.95 18.05 11.36
N PHE A 97 -1.95 17.21 11.60
CA PHE A 97 -0.56 17.48 11.27
C PHE A 97 -0.37 17.58 9.75
N LEU A 98 -0.75 16.53 9.01
CA LEU A 98 -0.66 16.48 7.54
C LEU A 98 -1.32 17.68 6.88
N ARG A 99 -2.50 18.10 7.36
CA ARG A 99 -3.23 19.26 6.84
C ARG A 99 -2.43 20.55 6.98
N LYS A 100 -1.81 20.78 8.14
CA LYS A 100 -1.00 21.98 8.40
C LYS A 100 0.22 22.02 7.49
N GLU A 101 0.87 20.87 7.30
CA GLU A 101 2.11 20.78 6.56
C GLU A 101 1.90 20.84 5.04
N THR A 102 0.88 20.16 4.52
CA THR A 102 0.66 19.97 3.07
C THR A 102 -0.45 20.85 2.49
N LYS A 103 -1.02 21.77 3.29
CA LYS A 103 -2.09 22.72 2.89
C LYS A 103 -3.29 22.04 2.22
N LEU A 104 -3.69 20.87 2.73
CA LEU A 104 -4.77 20.06 2.15
C LEU A 104 -6.11 20.80 2.22
N SER A 105 -6.84 20.83 1.10
CA SER A 105 -8.23 21.27 1.03
C SER A 105 -9.16 20.18 1.58
N THR A 106 -9.15 19.97 2.90
CA THR A 106 -10.12 19.09 3.56
C THR A 106 -11.28 19.89 4.13
N ARG A 107 -12.47 19.27 4.17
CA ARG A 107 -13.65 19.81 4.83
C ARG A 107 -13.44 19.89 6.35
N ASP A 108 -13.14 21.08 6.85
CA ASP A 108 -12.90 21.34 8.28
C ASP A 108 -14.07 20.94 9.17
N ASP A 109 -15.29 20.99 8.65
CA ASP A 109 -16.49 20.52 9.31
C ASP A 109 -16.48 19.00 9.55
N VAL A 110 -15.98 18.20 8.59
CA VAL A 110 -15.86 16.74 8.73
C VAL A 110 -14.83 16.38 9.81
N ILE A 111 -13.65 17.00 9.79
CA ILE A 111 -12.62 16.81 10.82
C ILE A 111 -13.14 17.20 12.21
N THR A 112 -13.90 18.29 12.28
CA THR A 112 -14.50 18.78 13.53
C THR A 112 -15.57 17.81 14.04
N VAL A 113 -16.45 17.32 13.18
CA VAL A 113 -17.50 16.35 13.54
C VAL A 113 -16.87 15.03 14.00
N LEU A 114 -15.88 14.53 13.27
CA LEU A 114 -15.14 13.33 13.68
C LEU A 114 -14.54 13.52 15.07
N GLY A 115 -13.82 14.64 15.29
CA GLY A 115 -13.16 14.93 16.55
C GLY A 115 -14.09 15.04 17.77
N ARG A 116 -15.34 15.48 17.59
CA ARG A 116 -16.29 15.60 18.71
C ARG A 116 -16.71 14.26 19.31
N ASN A 117 -16.69 13.19 18.52
CA ASN A 117 -17.17 11.87 18.92
C ASN A 117 -16.03 10.86 19.20
N LEU A 118 -14.79 11.34 19.31
CA LEU A 118 -13.65 10.50 19.67
C LEU A 118 -13.40 10.49 21.19
N PRO A 119 -12.76 9.43 21.71
CA PRO A 119 -12.30 9.37 23.10
C PRO A 119 -11.38 10.55 23.46
N LYS A 120 -11.62 11.16 24.63
CA LYS A 120 -10.81 12.29 25.15
C LYS A 120 -9.50 11.86 25.82
N SER A 121 -9.37 10.56 26.09
CA SER A 121 -8.29 9.87 26.80
C SER A 121 -6.92 9.87 26.11
N GLY A 122 -6.81 10.43 24.90
CA GLY A 122 -5.54 10.58 24.19
C GLY A 122 -5.32 9.56 23.05
N SER A 123 -4.12 9.58 22.48
CA SER A 123 -3.67 8.74 21.37
C SER A 123 -3.15 7.39 21.86
N LYS A 124 -3.52 6.30 21.16
CA LYS A 124 -3.01 4.95 21.41
C LYS A 124 -1.96 4.58 20.38
N GLY A 125 -0.83 4.04 20.87
CA GLY A 125 0.16 3.31 20.08
C GLY A 125 0.91 4.18 19.07
N LEU A 126 2.17 3.84 18.83
CA LEU A 126 3.01 4.57 17.88
C LEU A 126 2.51 4.33 16.45
N VAL A 127 1.80 5.32 15.94
CA VAL A 127 1.68 5.57 14.51
C VAL A 127 2.97 6.27 14.12
N HIS A 128 3.99 5.50 13.76
CA HIS A 128 5.18 6.12 13.16
C HIS A 128 4.79 6.56 11.76
N SER A 129 4.50 7.83 11.65
CA SER A 129 4.48 8.56 10.40
C SER A 129 5.82 9.28 10.32
N THR A 130 6.65 8.85 9.39
CA THR A 130 7.96 9.41 9.04
C THR A 130 7.81 10.77 8.36
N ILE A 131 7.02 11.66 8.96
CA ILE A 131 6.77 13.00 8.44
C ILE A 131 7.85 13.97 8.94
N ASP A 132 8.43 13.71 10.11
CA ASP A 132 9.71 14.31 10.44
C ASP A 132 10.78 13.48 9.72
N GLN A 133 11.23 13.99 8.57
CA GLN A 133 12.17 13.32 7.67
C GLN A 133 13.35 12.77 8.50
N ARG A 134 13.57 11.44 8.44
CA ARG A 134 14.64 10.65 9.10
C ARG A 134 14.34 10.00 10.45
N THR A 135 13.10 9.99 10.95
CA THR A 135 12.77 9.14 12.11
C THR A 135 12.58 7.69 11.64
N PRO A 136 13.29 6.68 12.17
CA PRO A 136 13.03 5.28 11.83
C PRO A 136 11.58 4.89 12.10
N LEU A 137 11.01 4.07 11.22
CA LEU A 137 9.61 3.65 11.29
C LEU A 137 9.35 2.69 12.45
N LEU A 138 10.33 1.85 12.78
CA LEU A 138 10.25 1.01 13.96
C LEU A 138 10.70 1.82 15.17
N PRO A 139 9.98 1.75 16.32
CA PRO A 139 10.45 2.40 17.54
C PRO A 139 11.83 1.84 17.91
N SER A 140 12.62 2.54 18.74
CA SER A 140 13.85 1.92 19.28
C SER A 140 13.45 0.65 20.04
N LEU A 141 13.94 -0.50 19.55
CA LEU A 141 13.65 -1.83 20.09
C LEU A 141 14.75 -2.28 21.06
N ASP A 142 15.74 -1.43 21.33
CA ASP A 142 16.97 -1.75 22.08
C ASP A 142 16.70 -2.21 23.52
N SER A 143 15.57 -1.80 24.09
CA SER A 143 15.17 -2.13 25.46
C SER A 143 14.44 -3.48 25.62
N ILE A 144 14.08 -4.14 24.51
CA ILE A 144 13.21 -5.32 24.51
C ILE A 144 14.02 -6.62 24.58
N GLY A 145 15.29 -6.57 24.18
CA GLY A 145 16.15 -7.75 24.09
C GLY A 145 15.93 -8.55 22.81
N ALA A 146 16.65 -9.66 22.68
CA ALA A 146 16.56 -10.52 21.51
C ALA A 146 15.24 -11.31 21.50
N ALA A 147 14.60 -11.37 20.33
CA ALA A 147 13.36 -12.10 20.12
C ALA A 147 13.61 -13.60 19.96
N ASP A 148 12.62 -14.42 20.31
CA ASP A 148 12.61 -15.84 19.99
C ASP A 148 12.39 -16.03 18.49
N ASP A 149 11.40 -15.32 17.94
CA ASP A 149 11.10 -15.30 16.51
C ASP A 149 10.91 -13.86 16.00
N ILE A 150 11.39 -13.61 14.79
CA ILE A 150 11.00 -12.46 13.96
C ILE A 150 10.25 -12.99 12.74
N VAL A 151 8.98 -12.64 12.62
CA VAL A 151 8.13 -13.04 11.49
C VAL A 151 7.88 -11.85 10.58
N ILE A 152 8.17 -12.02 9.29
CA ILE A 152 8.01 -10.97 8.29
C ILE A 152 7.04 -11.46 7.22
N VAL A 153 5.98 -10.69 6.97
CA VAL A 153 5.06 -10.91 5.86
C VAL A 153 5.16 -9.71 4.94
N THR A 154 5.49 -9.94 3.67
CA THR A 154 5.85 -8.85 2.77
C THR A 154 5.52 -9.21 1.32
N PRO A 155 5.19 -8.24 0.44
CA PRO A 155 5.10 -8.51 -0.98
C PRO A 155 6.42 -9.05 -1.54
N ALA A 156 6.37 -9.56 -2.77
CA ALA A 156 7.59 -9.70 -3.56
C ALA A 156 8.17 -8.32 -3.88
N PHE A 157 9.41 -8.08 -3.46
CA PHE A 157 10.21 -6.94 -3.88
C PHE A 157 11.67 -7.41 -3.87
N ALA A 158 12.37 -7.19 -4.97
CA ALA A 158 13.73 -7.70 -5.07
C ALA A 158 14.65 -6.81 -5.90
N GLY A 159 14.24 -5.56 -6.07
CA GLY A 159 15.12 -4.45 -6.43
C GLY A 159 15.87 -3.84 -5.24
N GLU A 160 15.64 -4.30 -4.01
CA GLU A 160 16.43 -3.89 -2.84
C GLU A 160 17.73 -4.70 -2.82
N SER A 161 18.86 -4.02 -3.00
CA SER A 161 20.19 -4.64 -2.93
C SER A 161 20.89 -4.39 -1.61
N SER A 162 20.36 -3.50 -0.76
CA SER A 162 20.93 -3.21 0.55
C SER A 162 20.40 -4.13 1.65
N SER A 163 21.20 -4.30 2.70
CA SER A 163 20.79 -4.96 3.94
C SER A 163 20.11 -4.02 4.93
N GLY A 164 19.77 -2.78 4.54
CA GLY A 164 19.28 -1.76 5.47
C GLY A 164 18.04 -2.16 6.31
N PRO A 165 17.07 -2.94 5.80
CA PRO A 165 15.99 -3.46 6.62
C PRO A 165 16.46 -4.38 7.76
N VAL A 166 17.57 -5.08 7.57
CA VAL A 166 18.16 -5.98 8.57
C VAL A 166 18.80 -5.16 9.68
N GLU A 167 19.50 -4.07 9.37
CA GLU A 167 20.10 -3.20 10.38
C GLU A 167 19.04 -2.59 11.32
N ALA A 168 17.87 -2.23 10.79
CA ALA A 168 16.75 -1.74 11.62
C ALA A 168 16.22 -2.79 12.61
N LEU A 169 16.35 -4.08 12.29
CA LEU A 169 15.90 -5.20 13.12
C LEU A 169 17.01 -5.84 13.94
N ARG A 170 18.28 -5.51 13.64
CA ARG A 170 19.47 -6.11 14.24
C ARG A 170 19.47 -6.12 15.77
N PRO A 171 18.98 -5.08 16.49
CA PRO A 171 18.93 -5.12 17.95
C PRO A 171 18.06 -6.25 18.53
N LEU A 172 17.13 -6.80 17.74
CA LEU A 172 16.24 -7.89 18.14
C LEU A 172 16.76 -9.28 17.76
N ILE A 173 17.87 -9.36 17.02
CA ILE A 173 18.35 -10.61 16.44
C ILE A 173 19.55 -11.12 17.22
N SER A 174 19.47 -12.36 17.65
CA SER A 174 20.59 -13.13 18.20
C SER A 174 20.82 -14.41 17.41
N ALA A 175 21.89 -15.13 17.74
CA ALA A 175 22.18 -16.45 17.19
C ALA A 175 21.06 -17.49 17.40
N ASN A 176 20.18 -17.28 18.39
CA ASN A 176 19.04 -18.16 18.69
C ASN A 176 17.71 -17.64 18.12
N THR A 177 17.70 -16.43 17.56
CA THR A 177 16.49 -15.84 16.98
C THR A 177 16.22 -16.49 15.65
N LYS A 178 15.00 -17.01 15.49
CA LYS A 178 14.55 -17.56 14.23
C LYS A 178 13.85 -16.49 13.39
N VAL A 179 14.22 -16.39 12.12
CA VAL A 179 13.65 -15.44 11.17
C VAL A 179 12.78 -16.17 10.15
N LEU A 180 11.48 -15.87 10.15
CA LEU A 180 10.51 -16.47 9.24
C LEU A 180 10.02 -15.42 8.24
N ILE A 181 10.33 -15.58 6.95
CA ILE A 181 9.97 -14.63 5.90
C ILE A 181 8.91 -15.25 5.00
N TYR A 182 7.72 -14.65 4.96
CA TYR A 182 6.59 -15.02 4.11
C TYR A 182 6.48 -14.02 2.96
N ALA A 183 6.73 -14.47 1.74
CA ALA A 183 6.76 -13.64 0.53
C ALA A 183 5.85 -14.17 -0.58
N ASP A 184 5.38 -13.28 -1.47
CA ASP A 184 4.57 -13.68 -2.65
C ASP A 184 5.31 -14.70 -3.51
N ALA A 185 4.62 -15.78 -3.87
CA ALA A 185 5.12 -16.81 -4.78
C ALA A 185 4.10 -17.09 -5.89
N PRO A 186 4.55 -17.48 -7.11
CA PRO A 186 3.65 -17.87 -8.21
C PRO A 186 2.61 -18.94 -7.82
N SER A 187 1.51 -19.02 -8.58
CA SER A 187 0.48 -20.05 -8.38
C SER A 187 1.06 -21.45 -8.57
N LEU A 188 0.60 -22.41 -7.75
CA LEU A 188 1.06 -23.80 -7.78
C LEU A 188 0.40 -24.64 -8.89
N GLU A 189 -0.68 -24.17 -9.51
CA GLU A 189 -1.34 -24.91 -10.61
C GLU A 189 -0.44 -25.03 -11.86
N ASP A 190 0.57 -24.17 -12.00
CA ASP A 190 1.60 -24.26 -13.05
C ASP A 190 2.68 -25.35 -12.79
N THR A 191 2.61 -26.09 -11.66
CA THR A 191 3.68 -27.01 -11.22
C THR A 191 3.33 -28.50 -11.27
N SER A 192 2.62 -28.94 -12.33
CA SER A 192 2.51 -30.38 -12.68
C SER A 192 3.87 -31.02 -13.02
N ARG A 193 4.93 -30.22 -13.11
CA ARG A 193 6.33 -30.65 -13.15
C ARG A 193 7.06 -29.97 -12.00
N SER A 194 7.97 -30.71 -11.37
CA SER A 194 8.89 -30.31 -10.30
C SER A 194 9.82 -29.16 -10.72
N VAL A 195 9.25 -28.01 -11.08
CA VAL A 195 9.99 -26.81 -11.38
C VAL A 195 10.16 -26.08 -10.06
N SER A 196 11.40 -25.99 -9.61
CA SER A 196 11.82 -25.07 -8.55
C SER A 196 11.28 -23.67 -8.89
N TYR A 197 10.18 -23.26 -8.27
CA TYR A 197 9.61 -21.93 -8.48
C TYR A 197 10.46 -20.92 -7.71
N SER A 198 10.89 -19.82 -8.33
CA SER A 198 11.69 -18.81 -7.62
C SER A 198 10.80 -17.81 -6.89
N ILE A 199 11.14 -17.49 -5.64
CA ILE A 199 10.51 -16.39 -4.93
C ILE A 199 11.24 -15.09 -5.33
N PRO A 200 10.54 -14.08 -5.86
CA PRO A 200 11.13 -12.79 -6.17
C PRO A 200 11.34 -11.96 -4.89
N PHE A 201 12.37 -12.33 -4.13
CA PHE A 201 12.77 -11.71 -2.86
C PHE A 201 14.20 -11.17 -2.91
N SER A 202 14.46 -10.09 -2.16
CA SER A 202 15.76 -9.42 -2.16
C SER A 202 16.86 -10.35 -1.65
N SER A 203 17.90 -10.57 -2.47
CA SER A 203 19.08 -11.32 -2.06
C SER A 203 19.86 -10.58 -0.97
N GLY A 204 20.00 -9.26 -1.08
CA GLY A 204 20.72 -8.44 -0.10
C GLY A 204 20.08 -8.45 1.29
N VAL A 205 18.74 -8.42 1.36
CA VAL A 205 18.02 -8.58 2.64
C VAL A 205 18.19 -9.99 3.20
N LEU A 206 18.07 -11.02 2.36
CA LEU A 206 18.21 -12.41 2.81
C LEU A 206 19.64 -12.72 3.28
N GLU A 207 20.65 -12.26 2.56
CA GLU A 207 22.07 -12.37 2.95
C GLU A 207 22.35 -11.57 4.21
N GLY A 208 21.78 -10.37 4.35
CA GLY A 208 21.86 -9.59 5.58
C GLY A 208 21.34 -10.36 6.78
N PHE A 209 20.16 -10.98 6.69
CA PHE A 209 19.64 -11.83 7.77
C PHE A 209 20.56 -13.01 8.05
N ARG A 210 21.09 -13.68 7.01
CA ARG A 210 22.05 -14.80 7.16
C ARG A 210 23.35 -14.38 7.83
N GLY A 211 23.71 -13.10 7.78
CA GLY A 211 24.85 -12.55 8.49
C GLY A 211 24.62 -12.35 9.99
N VAL A 212 23.36 -12.35 10.46
CA VAL A 212 23.01 -12.03 11.86
C VAL A 212 22.19 -13.10 12.59
N ALA A 213 21.51 -13.99 11.86
CA ALA A 213 20.67 -15.07 12.40
C ALA A 213 21.10 -16.44 11.84
N ASN A 214 21.04 -17.49 12.66
CA ASN A 214 21.41 -18.86 12.26
C ASN A 214 20.24 -19.67 11.70
N ASP A 215 19.00 -19.34 12.08
CA ASP A 215 17.78 -20.04 11.63
C ASP A 215 16.91 -19.08 10.82
N ILE A 216 16.89 -19.26 9.49
CA ILE A 216 16.16 -18.40 8.56
C ILE A 216 15.41 -19.27 7.56
N ASP A 217 14.09 -19.13 7.56
CA ASP A 217 13.22 -19.75 6.57
C ASP A 217 12.62 -18.68 5.65
N LEU A 218 12.77 -18.88 4.33
CA LEU A 218 11.99 -18.16 3.32
C LEU A 218 10.85 -19.08 2.85
N LEU A 219 9.61 -18.62 3.06
CA LEU A 219 8.38 -19.32 2.72
C LEU A 219 7.64 -18.57 1.61
N GLY A 220 7.25 -19.32 0.58
CA GLY A 220 6.45 -18.83 -0.53
C GLY A 220 4.97 -18.93 -0.21
N VAL A 221 4.27 -17.80 -0.30
CA VAL A 221 2.82 -17.70 -0.15
C VAL A 221 2.19 -17.74 -1.54
N PRO A 222 1.44 -18.80 -1.88
CA PRO A 222 0.93 -18.99 -3.22
C PRO A 222 -0.14 -17.95 -3.57
N ARG A 223 -0.17 -17.59 -4.86
CA ARG A 223 -1.27 -16.83 -5.45
C ARG A 223 -2.51 -17.70 -5.59
N PHE A 224 -3.68 -17.11 -5.37
CA PHE A 224 -4.96 -17.80 -5.59
C PHE A 224 -5.70 -17.21 -6.80
N VAL A 225 -6.20 -18.06 -7.68
CA VAL A 225 -7.09 -17.63 -8.75
C VAL A 225 -8.50 -17.44 -8.18
N THR A 226 -9.10 -16.27 -8.38
CA THR A 226 -10.40 -15.94 -7.79
C THR A 226 -11.54 -15.79 -8.78
N GLN A 227 -11.27 -15.46 -10.05
CA GLN A 227 -12.30 -15.34 -11.09
C GLN A 227 -11.67 -15.32 -12.49
N GLU A 228 -12.32 -15.96 -13.46
CA GLU A 228 -12.19 -15.59 -14.87
C GLU A 228 -13.11 -14.41 -15.15
N GLN A 229 -12.55 -13.23 -15.43
CA GLN A 229 -13.31 -12.15 -16.04
C GLN A 229 -12.87 -12.01 -17.49
N ARG A 230 -13.81 -12.30 -18.43
CA ARG A 230 -13.58 -12.19 -19.88
C ARG A 230 -12.37 -13.02 -20.37
N GLY A 231 -12.18 -14.23 -19.84
CA GLY A 231 -11.08 -15.13 -20.21
C GLY A 231 -9.73 -14.83 -19.55
N ASN A 232 -9.64 -13.85 -18.66
CA ASN A 232 -8.41 -13.57 -17.88
C ASN A 232 -8.56 -14.06 -16.44
N LEU A 233 -7.63 -14.90 -15.99
CA LEU A 233 -7.51 -15.36 -14.61
C LEU A 233 -7.07 -14.21 -13.70
N ILE A 234 -7.87 -13.88 -12.69
CA ILE A 234 -7.50 -12.89 -11.66
C ILE A 234 -6.80 -13.62 -10.51
N GLU A 235 -5.48 -13.52 -10.49
CA GLU A 235 -4.64 -13.97 -9.38
C GLU A 235 -4.66 -12.96 -8.22
N ARG A 236 -4.81 -13.46 -7.00
CA ARG A 236 -4.60 -12.72 -5.76
C ARG A 236 -3.18 -12.91 -5.24
N ARG A 237 -2.41 -11.83 -5.25
CA ARG A 237 -1.00 -11.81 -4.81
C ARG A 237 -0.86 -11.44 -3.34
N LEU A 238 0.17 -11.94 -2.66
CA LEU A 238 0.50 -11.45 -1.33
C LEU A 238 1.04 -10.01 -1.45
N HIS A 239 0.37 -9.09 -0.76
CA HIS A 239 0.80 -7.70 -0.66
C HIS A 239 0.72 -7.15 0.77
N ALA A 240 0.35 -8.00 1.73
CA ALA A 240 0.38 -7.70 3.15
C ALA A 240 1.80 -7.33 3.62
N LYS A 241 1.87 -6.45 4.63
CA LYS A 241 3.10 -5.91 5.20
C LYS A 241 3.00 -5.98 6.71
N MET A 242 3.79 -6.85 7.31
CA MET A 242 3.83 -7.05 8.75
C MET A 242 5.23 -7.46 9.19
N ILE A 243 5.68 -6.92 10.31
CA ILE A 243 6.81 -7.43 11.08
C ILE A 243 6.29 -7.79 12.46
N ALA A 244 6.44 -9.03 12.90
CA ALA A 244 6.05 -9.47 14.23
C ALA A 244 7.27 -9.94 15.03
N VAL A 245 7.36 -9.44 16.26
CA VAL A 245 8.43 -9.73 17.21
C VAL A 245 7.85 -10.59 18.33
N VAL A 246 8.40 -11.78 18.54
CA VAL A 246 7.87 -12.78 19.46
C VAL A 246 8.79 -13.00 20.65
N HIS A 247 8.22 -12.95 21.86
CA HIS A 247 8.87 -13.33 23.12
C HIS A 247 7.93 -14.28 23.89
N GLY A 248 8.23 -15.57 23.88
CA GLY A 248 7.39 -16.64 24.39
C GLY A 248 6.02 -16.62 23.72
N THR A 249 4.98 -16.37 24.52
CA THR A 249 3.60 -16.29 24.05
C THR A 249 3.20 -14.88 23.61
N ALA A 250 3.99 -13.86 23.91
CA ALA A 250 3.69 -12.46 23.60
C ALA A 250 4.19 -12.08 22.21
N VAL A 251 3.33 -11.42 21.44
CA VAL A 251 3.64 -10.95 20.08
C VAL A 251 3.37 -9.47 19.97
N ARG A 252 4.35 -8.72 19.46
CA ARG A 252 4.19 -7.34 19.01
C ARG A 252 4.26 -7.31 17.49
N ALA A 253 3.13 -7.09 16.82
CA ALA A 253 3.02 -7.05 15.38
C ALA A 253 2.90 -5.60 14.88
N PHE A 254 3.79 -5.19 14.00
CA PHE A 254 3.81 -3.91 13.31
C PHE A 254 3.19 -4.08 11.93
N VAL A 255 2.03 -3.48 11.70
CA VAL A 255 1.23 -3.67 10.49
C VAL A 255 0.97 -2.34 9.82
N GLY A 256 1.09 -2.25 8.49
CA GLY A 256 0.80 -1.00 7.81
C GLY A 256 1.19 -0.94 6.34
N SER A 257 1.61 0.23 5.89
CA SER A 257 1.89 0.51 4.48
C SER A 257 3.33 0.27 4.05
N ALA A 258 4.27 0.16 4.99
CA ALA A 258 5.70 0.08 4.72
C ALA A 258 6.15 -1.27 4.17
N ASN A 259 6.82 -1.25 3.02
CA ASN A 259 7.55 -2.43 2.54
C ASN A 259 8.77 -2.69 3.43
N LEU A 260 9.30 -3.92 3.38
CA LEU A 260 10.58 -4.25 4.00
C LEU A 260 11.76 -3.72 3.16
N THR A 261 11.86 -2.40 2.99
CA THR A 261 12.92 -1.74 2.22
C THR A 261 13.55 -0.61 3.03
N SER A 262 14.80 -0.26 2.71
CA SER A 262 15.51 0.81 3.42
C SER A 262 14.74 2.14 3.38
N PRO A 263 14.21 2.60 2.22
CA PRO A 263 13.47 3.86 2.18
C PRO A 263 12.19 3.87 3.02
N ALA A 264 11.51 2.73 3.13
CA ALA A 264 10.29 2.63 3.90
C ALA A 264 10.57 2.62 5.42
N LEU A 265 11.64 1.95 5.85
CA LEU A 265 11.97 1.81 7.27
C LEU A 265 12.79 2.96 7.83
N ASN A 266 13.62 3.63 7.02
CA ASN A 266 14.45 4.76 7.43
C ASN A 266 13.72 6.12 7.38
N GLY A 267 12.48 6.12 6.87
CA GLY A 267 11.65 7.31 6.82
C GLY A 267 11.86 8.22 5.60
N ASP A 268 12.33 7.66 4.49
CA ASP A 268 12.40 8.39 3.21
C ASP A 268 11.02 8.50 2.54
N ASN A 269 10.13 7.53 2.78
CA ASN A 269 8.71 7.58 2.41
C ASN A 269 7.86 7.93 3.64
N ARG A 270 6.74 8.66 3.45
CA ARG A 270 5.70 8.81 4.49
C ARG A 270 4.89 7.53 4.58
N GLU A 271 5.25 6.67 5.52
CA GLU A 271 4.60 5.40 5.79
C GLU A 271 3.79 5.48 7.08
N LEU A 272 2.90 4.52 7.29
CA LEU A 272 2.17 4.38 8.55
C LEU A 272 2.19 2.92 8.97
N ILE A 273 2.56 2.68 10.23
CA ILE A 273 2.40 1.38 10.89
C ILE A 273 1.61 1.53 12.18
N VAL A 274 0.95 0.46 12.59
CA VAL A 274 0.32 0.33 13.89
C VAL A 274 0.92 -0.87 14.61
N GLU A 275 1.23 -0.70 15.89
CA GLU A 275 1.58 -1.82 16.77
C GLU A 275 0.31 -2.50 17.29
N VAL A 276 0.25 -3.82 17.09
CA VAL A 276 -0.79 -4.71 17.60
C VAL A 276 -0.15 -5.70 18.55
N GLN A 277 -0.58 -5.66 19.80
CA GLN A 277 -0.22 -6.69 20.79
C GLN A 277 -1.17 -7.86 20.65
N THR A 278 -0.61 -9.06 20.51
CA THR A 278 -1.38 -10.29 20.33
C THR A 278 -0.66 -11.50 20.93
N SER A 279 -1.25 -12.68 20.81
CA SER A 279 -0.66 -13.94 21.28
C SER A 279 0.00 -14.72 20.14
N ARG A 280 0.94 -15.59 20.50
CA ARG A 280 1.56 -16.53 19.56
C ARG A 280 0.52 -17.38 18.83
N ASP A 281 -0.47 -17.92 19.53
CA ASP A 281 -1.56 -18.68 18.92
C ASP A 281 -2.34 -17.91 17.84
N THR A 282 -2.53 -16.61 18.04
CA THR A 282 -3.24 -15.76 17.08
C THR A 282 -2.38 -15.53 15.83
N LEU A 283 -1.07 -15.27 16.04
CA LEU A 283 -0.11 -15.17 14.96
C LEU A 283 -0.03 -16.50 14.17
N ASP A 284 0.08 -17.64 14.84
CA ASP A 284 0.19 -18.94 14.18
C ASP A 284 -1.07 -19.29 13.37
N LYS A 285 -2.27 -18.97 13.89
CA LYS A 285 -3.52 -19.10 13.11
C LYS A 285 -3.51 -18.23 11.86
N PHE A 286 -3.05 -16.98 11.98
CA PHE A 286 -2.91 -16.06 10.85
C PHE A 286 -1.91 -16.60 9.81
N LEU A 287 -0.72 -17.03 10.24
CA LEU A 287 0.32 -17.56 9.35
C LEU A 287 -0.10 -18.87 8.69
N LYS A 288 -0.81 -19.74 9.40
CA LYS A 288 -1.39 -20.96 8.83
C LYS A 288 -2.36 -20.63 7.69
N GLY A 289 -3.18 -19.59 7.86
CA GLY A 289 -4.07 -19.09 6.80
C GLY A 289 -3.35 -18.47 5.59
N LEU A 290 -2.03 -18.31 5.63
CA LEU A 290 -1.26 -17.91 4.46
C LEU A 290 -1.05 -19.07 3.46
N ASP A 291 -1.17 -20.32 3.90
CA ASP A 291 -0.87 -21.54 3.13
C ASP A 291 0.56 -21.55 2.56
N ALA A 292 1.50 -20.99 3.33
CA ALA A 292 2.88 -20.83 2.91
C ALA A 292 3.62 -22.19 2.84
N ARG A 293 4.53 -22.31 1.88
CA ARG A 293 5.37 -23.51 1.71
C ARG A 293 6.83 -23.12 1.81
N ARG A 294 7.62 -23.97 2.47
CA ARG A 294 9.09 -23.79 2.50
C ARG A 294 9.63 -23.80 1.09
N HIS A 295 10.47 -22.82 0.80
CA HIS A 295 11.14 -22.70 -0.49
C HIS A 295 12.41 -23.56 -0.49
N SER A 296 12.50 -24.51 -1.42
CA SER A 296 13.71 -25.31 -1.64
C SER A 296 14.52 -24.86 -2.87
N GLY A 297 14.05 -23.83 -3.59
CA GLY A 297 14.67 -23.35 -4.83
C GLY A 297 15.60 -22.15 -4.65
N SER A 298 16.16 -21.66 -5.74
CA SER A 298 16.96 -20.42 -5.73
C SER A 298 16.08 -19.18 -5.55
N VAL A 299 16.62 -18.15 -4.89
CA VAL A 299 16.02 -16.81 -4.87
C VAL A 299 16.34 -16.12 -6.19
N SER A 300 15.34 -15.61 -6.89
CA SER A 300 15.56 -14.85 -8.12
C SER A 300 15.50 -13.36 -7.83
N VAL A 301 16.56 -12.64 -8.20
CA VAL A 301 16.50 -11.19 -8.35
C VAL A 301 15.61 -10.90 -9.58
N PRO A 302 14.44 -10.24 -9.45
CA PRO A 302 13.73 -9.66 -10.57
C PRO A 302 14.74 -8.76 -11.25
N ARG A 303 14.82 -8.83 -12.57
CA ARG A 303 15.70 -7.96 -13.34
C ARG A 303 15.53 -6.54 -12.83
N THR A 304 16.56 -6.04 -12.14
CA THR A 304 16.76 -4.62 -11.99
C THR A 304 16.85 -4.12 -13.41
N THR A 305 15.80 -3.48 -13.91
CA THR A 305 15.99 -2.48 -14.94
C THR A 305 16.83 -1.42 -14.26
N THR A 306 18.15 -1.55 -14.39
CA THR A 306 19.08 -0.48 -14.04
C THR A 306 18.51 0.75 -14.72
N PRO A 307 18.10 1.81 -13.99
CA PRO A 307 17.81 3.05 -14.67
C PRO A 307 19.07 3.38 -15.45
N SER A 308 18.96 3.36 -16.77
CA SER A 308 20.01 3.86 -17.66
C SER A 308 20.48 5.17 -17.04
N SER A 309 21.76 5.30 -16.68
CA SER A 309 22.31 6.55 -16.18
C SER A 309 22.21 7.70 -17.21
N ASN A 310 21.77 7.37 -18.43
CA ASN A 310 21.36 8.27 -19.48
C ASN A 310 19.83 8.16 -19.68
N VAL A 311 19.02 8.41 -18.64
CA VAL A 311 17.61 8.73 -18.89
C VAL A 311 17.62 10.13 -19.49
N GLU A 312 17.61 10.19 -20.81
CA GLU A 312 17.22 11.43 -21.47
C GLU A 312 15.87 11.86 -20.90
N PRO A 313 15.68 13.15 -20.60
CA PRO A 313 14.42 13.63 -20.07
C PRO A 313 13.29 13.13 -20.96
N LEU A 314 12.23 12.62 -20.32
CA LEU A 314 11.03 12.23 -21.04
C LEU A 314 10.57 13.43 -21.88
N PRO A 315 10.24 13.23 -23.17
CA PRO A 315 9.75 14.31 -24.01
C PRO A 315 8.54 14.96 -23.34
N GLU A 316 8.51 16.30 -23.37
CA GLU A 316 7.41 17.06 -22.81
C GLU A 316 6.16 16.80 -23.66
N LEU A 317 5.09 16.33 -23.00
CA LEU A 317 3.79 16.11 -23.61
C LEU A 317 2.83 17.17 -23.08
N GLN A 318 2.30 17.99 -23.98
CA GLN A 318 1.22 18.90 -23.67
C GLN A 318 -0.09 18.30 -24.17
N ALA A 319 -1.07 18.21 -23.27
CA ALA A 319 -2.39 17.68 -23.58
C ALA A 319 -3.45 18.74 -23.31
N ARG A 320 -4.31 18.98 -24.29
CA ARG A 320 -5.42 19.94 -24.19
C ARG A 320 -6.70 19.26 -24.66
N PHE A 321 -7.74 19.30 -23.83
CA PHE A 321 -9.06 18.78 -24.21
C PHE A 321 -10.03 19.94 -24.41
N GLU A 322 -10.60 20.03 -25.61
CA GLU A 322 -11.66 20.99 -25.91
C GLU A 322 -13.01 20.27 -25.88
N ILE A 323 -13.88 20.71 -24.96
CA ILE A 323 -15.22 20.15 -24.81
C ILE A 323 -16.12 20.70 -25.92
N ASP A 324 -16.84 19.82 -26.61
CA ASP A 324 -17.92 20.20 -27.50
C ASP A 324 -19.19 20.49 -26.65
N TYR A 325 -19.43 21.78 -26.41
CA TYR A 325 -20.55 22.23 -25.57
C TYR A 325 -21.93 22.00 -26.21
N GLU A 326 -22.01 21.76 -27.52
CA GLU A 326 -23.27 21.49 -28.22
C GLU A 326 -23.72 20.03 -28.06
N GLN A 327 -22.80 19.11 -27.75
CA GLN A 327 -23.05 17.67 -27.59
C GLN A 327 -23.15 17.20 -26.13
N ARG A 328 -23.69 18.04 -25.23
CA ARG A 328 -23.80 17.72 -23.80
C ARG A 328 -24.86 16.63 -23.51
N ALA A 329 -24.50 15.37 -23.79
CA ALA A 329 -25.38 14.22 -23.59
C ALA A 329 -25.25 13.65 -22.16
N SER A 330 -26.11 14.14 -21.26
CA SER A 330 -26.36 13.61 -19.90
C SER A 330 -25.15 13.62 -18.92
N SER A 331 -25.45 13.55 -17.63
CA SER A 331 -24.56 13.83 -16.48
C SER A 331 -23.42 12.83 -16.24
N SER A 332 -22.83 12.23 -17.27
CA SER A 332 -21.73 11.24 -17.12
C SER A 332 -20.74 11.16 -18.29
N LYS A 333 -20.86 12.01 -19.32
CA LYS A 333 -20.02 11.93 -20.55
C LYS A 333 -19.59 13.33 -21.00
N TRP A 334 -18.31 13.49 -21.31
CA TRP A 334 -17.75 14.71 -21.88
C TRP A 334 -17.36 14.43 -23.33
N HIS A 335 -18.13 14.98 -24.26
CA HIS A 335 -17.80 14.95 -25.68
C HIS A 335 -16.83 16.09 -25.99
N GLY A 336 -15.76 15.81 -26.73
CA GLY A 336 -14.76 16.81 -27.04
C GLY A 336 -13.66 16.28 -27.95
N THR A 337 -12.60 17.07 -28.12
CA THR A 337 -11.42 16.72 -28.92
C THR A 337 -10.18 16.84 -28.04
N LEU A 338 -9.37 15.77 -27.99
CA LEU A 338 -8.09 15.76 -27.30
C LEU A 338 -6.98 16.10 -28.29
N PHE A 339 -6.28 17.19 -28.02
CA PHE A 339 -5.09 17.61 -28.71
C PHE A 339 -3.88 17.18 -27.89
N LEU A 340 -2.97 16.46 -28.53
CA LEU A 340 -1.70 16.04 -27.95
C LEU A 340 -0.60 16.71 -28.75
N GLU A 341 0.20 17.53 -28.08
CA GLU A 341 1.39 18.15 -28.64
C GLU A 341 2.61 17.54 -27.98
N TRP A 342 3.59 17.16 -28.79
CA TRP A 342 4.84 16.57 -28.36
C TRP A 342 5.99 17.11 -29.21
N ASP A 343 7.21 16.93 -28.74
CA ASP A 343 8.41 17.24 -29.52
C ASP A 343 8.43 16.42 -30.82
N LYS A 344 8.33 17.09 -31.97
CA LYS A 344 8.27 16.47 -33.32
C LYS A 344 9.43 15.51 -33.60
N HIS A 345 10.55 15.64 -32.89
CA HIS A 345 11.71 14.77 -33.02
C HIS A 345 11.58 13.44 -32.25
N ARG A 346 10.56 13.29 -31.39
CA ARG A 346 10.27 12.07 -30.60
C ARG A 346 8.76 11.80 -30.49
N PRO A 347 8.12 11.33 -31.56
CA PRO A 347 6.71 10.97 -31.50
C PRO A 347 6.44 9.82 -30.53
N PRO A 348 5.28 9.81 -29.84
CA PRO A 348 4.87 8.70 -29.01
C PRO A 348 4.66 7.46 -29.87
N SER A 349 5.03 6.29 -29.35
CA SER A 349 4.86 5.02 -30.05
C SER A 349 3.46 4.44 -29.88
N ARG A 350 2.76 4.81 -28.80
CA ARG A 350 1.38 4.41 -28.55
C ARG A 350 0.71 5.34 -27.54
N VAL A 351 -0.60 5.52 -27.67
CA VAL A 351 -1.43 6.12 -26.64
C VAL A 351 -2.61 5.21 -26.35
N GLU A 352 -2.85 4.94 -25.07
CA GLU A 352 -3.95 4.09 -24.63
C GLU A 352 -4.98 4.92 -23.88
N TYR A 353 -6.24 4.75 -24.30
CA TYR A 353 -7.42 5.28 -23.62
C TYR A 353 -8.42 4.13 -23.38
N PRO A 354 -8.38 3.47 -22.21
CA PRO A 354 -9.16 2.27 -21.97
C PRO A 354 -10.67 2.51 -22.17
N PRO A 355 -11.43 1.61 -22.82
CA PRO A 355 -11.04 0.27 -23.27
C PRO A 355 -10.52 0.21 -24.72
N GLN A 356 -10.38 1.33 -25.41
CA GLN A 356 -10.01 1.37 -26.82
C GLN A 356 -8.49 1.58 -26.96
N GLN A 357 -7.81 0.60 -27.56
CA GLN A 357 -6.48 0.84 -28.10
C GLN A 357 -6.67 1.62 -29.40
N CYS A 358 -6.13 2.83 -29.44
CA CYS A 358 -6.15 3.66 -30.65
C CYS A 358 -4.70 3.85 -31.11
N GLU A 359 -4.41 3.56 -32.38
CA GLU A 359 -3.18 4.03 -33.01
C GLU A 359 -3.38 5.50 -33.35
N LEU A 360 -2.47 6.37 -32.90
CA LEU A 360 -2.59 7.81 -33.09
C LEU A 360 -2.13 8.21 -34.50
N LEU A 361 -2.98 9.02 -35.14
CA LEU A 361 -2.57 10.01 -36.13
C LEU A 361 -2.32 11.36 -35.42
N ALA A 362 -1.54 12.26 -36.02
CA ALA A 362 -1.11 13.53 -35.41
C ALA A 362 -2.24 14.41 -34.85
N GLU A 363 -3.47 14.24 -35.34
CA GLU A 363 -4.68 14.84 -34.80
C GLU A 363 -5.81 13.80 -34.83
N GLN A 364 -6.47 13.57 -33.69
CA GLN A 364 -7.56 12.60 -33.61
C GLN A 364 -8.62 13.02 -32.58
N ARG A 365 -9.90 12.88 -32.95
CA ARG A 365 -11.03 13.15 -32.06
C ARG A 365 -11.23 11.98 -31.09
N PHE A 366 -11.38 12.29 -29.80
CA PHE A 366 -11.60 11.30 -28.74
C PHE A 366 -12.84 11.64 -27.91
N VAL A 367 -13.68 10.64 -27.62
CA VAL A 367 -14.77 10.78 -26.65
C VAL A 367 -14.24 10.38 -25.28
N LEU A 368 -14.25 11.31 -24.31
CA LEU A 368 -13.80 11.04 -22.95
C LEU A 368 -14.98 10.72 -22.02
N PHE A 369 -14.86 9.62 -21.27
CA PHE A 369 -15.82 9.25 -20.23
C PHE A 369 -15.37 9.83 -18.89
N GLU A 370 -16.30 10.41 -18.11
CA GLU A 370 -16.01 11.02 -16.81
C GLU A 370 -15.42 10.03 -15.79
N SER A 371 -15.74 8.74 -15.94
CA SER A 371 -15.19 7.65 -15.13
C SER A 371 -13.76 7.21 -15.52
N GLN A 372 -13.21 7.76 -16.61
CA GLN A 372 -11.95 7.36 -17.23
C GLN A 372 -11.08 8.58 -17.52
N SER A 373 -10.32 8.99 -16.50
CA SER A 373 -9.59 10.26 -16.48
C SER A 373 -8.08 10.10 -16.64
N HIS A 374 -7.60 9.00 -17.23
CA HIS A 374 -6.17 8.84 -17.51
C HIS A 374 -5.93 8.39 -18.94
N LEU A 375 -4.96 9.03 -19.55
CA LEU A 375 -4.36 8.68 -20.82
C LEU A 375 -2.97 8.11 -20.51
N THR A 376 -2.61 6.99 -21.11
CA THR A 376 -1.24 6.47 -20.98
C THR A 376 -0.52 6.62 -22.31
N VAL A 377 0.54 7.42 -22.31
CA VAL A 377 1.38 7.68 -23.49
C VAL A 377 2.69 6.93 -23.33
N TYR A 378 3.02 6.14 -24.34
CA TYR A 378 4.23 5.34 -24.40
C TYR A 378 5.20 5.98 -25.39
N PHE A 379 6.46 6.11 -24.98
CA PHE A 379 7.57 6.55 -25.82
C PHE A 379 8.58 5.41 -25.90
N GLY A 380 9.02 5.05 -27.11
CA GLY A 380 9.97 3.96 -27.36
C GLY A 380 9.38 2.72 -28.03
N ASP A 381 10.23 1.80 -28.50
CA ASP A 381 9.83 0.62 -29.27
C ASP A 381 8.95 -0.36 -28.47
N LYS A 382 7.98 -1.00 -29.15
CA LYS A 382 6.94 -1.91 -28.63
C LYS A 382 7.43 -3.13 -27.80
N LYS A 383 8.72 -3.25 -27.45
CA LYS A 383 9.33 -4.42 -26.79
C LYS A 383 9.99 -4.14 -25.42
N GLY A 384 9.86 -2.94 -24.86
CA GLY A 384 10.43 -2.57 -23.55
C GLY A 384 9.38 -2.48 -22.45
#